data_AF-A0A841Q674-F1
#
_entry.id   AF-A0A841Q674-F1
#
_cell.length_a   1.000
_cell.length_b   1.000
_cell.length_c   1.000
_cell.angle_alpha   90.00
_cell.angle_beta   90.00
_cell.angle_gamma   90.00
#
_symmetry.space_group_name_H-M   'P 1'
#
loop_
_entity.id
_entity.type
_entity.pdbx_description
1 polymer ?
#
loop_
_entity_poly.entity_id
_entity_poly.type
_entity_poly.pdbx_seq_one_letter_code
_entity_poly.pdbx_strand_id
1 'polypeptide(L)'
;MHYKQTNEEIIKNLQQQVNYLNQQIHYLNDYANYLNVYEYHIQAVNIAEVRGTLQLGHLIEKELYDSDGIHRFFIGEIKIREISESGTVGLGVSEKGNKKELPKENRDKVEKIYQDVNLLLQVDEVPSFFSKLSTQHEVLKSVWYSINTNWEPSSNTFTVFYEDVLRLLHDTVNIEKNGSKPILEADTYVEIATNIEKQAKTLLIITYLLESYLPGYMDQYHQSIIKISPGKLSFPHHHARKDASIQQLENAIKDTFHLEQLPSTFDELIEHPNEFRFFFDYMLKTLVDNGTTTKYFFSMQHLYIDRTKDILVDNMEIQMSATDQAFLFSTLIKHFDYYQKNILLEYMLLHI
;
A
#
# COMPACT_ATOMS: atom_id res chain seq x y z
N MET A 1 44.28 -13.79 -38.23
CA MET A 1 43.59 -12.70 -38.94
C MET A 1 43.05 -11.73 -37.90
N HIS A 2 43.68 -10.56 -37.74
CA HIS A 2 43.18 -9.52 -36.84
C HIS A 2 42.07 -8.76 -37.55
N TYR A 3 40.83 -8.93 -37.10
CA TYR A 3 39.70 -8.13 -37.56
C TYR A 3 39.95 -6.68 -37.11
N LYS A 4 40.22 -5.77 -38.05
CA LYS A 4 40.21 -4.33 -37.78
C LYS A 4 38.76 -3.94 -37.52
N GLN A 5 38.38 -3.83 -36.25
CA GLN A 5 37.13 -3.16 -35.88
C GLN A 5 37.15 -1.77 -36.49
N THR A 6 36.05 -1.40 -37.16
CA THR A 6 35.93 -0.06 -37.71
C THR A 6 35.83 0.94 -36.56
N ASN A 7 36.28 2.17 -36.79
CA ASN A 7 36.17 3.22 -35.75
C ASN A 7 34.74 3.40 -35.26
N GLU A 8 33.75 3.14 -36.11
CA GLU A 8 32.32 3.15 -35.75
C GLU A 8 31.93 2.04 -34.77
N GLU A 9 32.47 0.82 -34.94
CA GLU A 9 32.26 -0.28 -33.98
C GLU A 9 32.92 0.02 -32.63
N ILE A 10 34.11 0.62 -32.65
CA ILE A 10 34.81 1.05 -31.43
C ILE A 10 34.00 2.13 -30.70
N ILE A 11 33.50 3.14 -31.42
CA ILE A 11 32.68 4.21 -30.85
C ILE A 11 31.38 3.64 -30.26
N LYS A 12 30.71 2.74 -30.97
CA LYS A 12 29.48 2.10 -30.49
C LYS A 12 29.71 1.27 -29.23
N ASN A 13 30.81 0.53 -29.16
CA ASN A 13 31.18 -0.24 -27.97
C ASN A 13 31.51 0.68 -26.78
N LEU A 14 32.25 1.77 -27.01
CA LEU A 14 32.51 2.77 -25.96
C LEU A 14 31.21 3.42 -25.45
N GLN A 15 30.25 3.74 -26.32
CA GLN A 15 28.94 4.25 -25.92
C GLN A 15 28.16 3.25 -25.05
N GLN A 16 28.21 1.96 -25.41
CA GLN A 16 27.59 0.90 -24.61
C GLN A 16 28.26 0.76 -23.24
N GLN A 17 29.59 0.86 -23.16
CA GLN A 17 30.33 0.82 -21.90
C GLN A 17 30.04 2.04 -21.01
N VAL A 18 29.94 3.24 -21.60
CA VAL A 18 29.55 4.45 -20.87
C VAL A 18 28.13 4.33 -20.31
N ASN A 19 27.18 3.84 -21.11
CA ASN A 19 25.81 3.61 -20.65
C ASN A 19 25.74 2.57 -19.53
N TYR A 20 26.51 1.49 -19.63
CA TYR A 20 26.60 0.47 -18.57
C TYR A 20 27.18 1.05 -17.27
N LEU A 21 28.22 1.88 -17.35
CA LEU A 21 28.80 2.54 -16.18
C LEU A 21 27.83 3.54 -15.54
N ASN A 22 27.08 4.31 -16.34
CA ASN A 22 26.06 5.22 -15.82
C ASN A 22 24.92 4.47 -15.11
N GLN A 23 24.50 3.32 -15.63
CA GLN A 23 23.52 2.44 -14.96
C GLN A 23 24.05 1.91 -13.63
N GLN A 24 25.34 1.53 -13.57
CA GLN A 24 25.98 1.08 -12.33
C GLN A 24 26.13 2.22 -11.30
N ILE A 25 26.43 3.44 -11.73
CA ILE A 25 26.49 4.62 -10.84
C ILE A 25 25.10 4.92 -10.28
N HIS A 26 24.04 4.88 -11.10
CA HIS A 26 22.67 5.03 -10.61
C HIS A 26 22.31 3.94 -9.60
N TYR A 27 22.59 2.68 -9.92
CA TYR A 27 22.38 1.57 -8.99
C TYR A 27 23.12 1.74 -7.65
N LEU A 28 24.38 2.20 -7.68
CA LEU A 28 25.16 2.44 -6.47
C LEU A 28 24.66 3.65 -5.68
N ASN A 29 24.21 4.71 -6.35
CA ASN A 29 23.59 5.85 -5.69
C ASN A 29 22.26 5.46 -5.05
N ASP A 30 21.43 4.68 -5.75
CA ASP A 30 20.21 4.13 -5.20
C ASP A 30 20.53 3.23 -3.99
N TYR A 31 21.52 2.34 -4.12
CA TYR A 31 21.99 1.49 -3.01
C TYR A 31 22.51 2.28 -1.81
N ALA A 32 23.26 3.36 -2.03
CA ALA A 32 23.75 4.24 -0.98
C ALA A 32 22.60 5.02 -0.31
N ASN A 33 21.58 5.41 -1.07
CA ASN A 33 20.37 6.05 -0.56
C ASN A 33 19.50 5.08 0.27
N TYR A 34 19.66 3.75 0.11
CA TYR A 34 19.00 2.74 0.95
C TYR A 34 19.76 2.39 2.25
N LEU A 35 20.93 3.00 2.51
CA LEU A 35 21.65 2.81 3.77
C LEU A 35 21.21 3.87 4.78
N ASN A 36 20.33 3.48 5.70
CA ASN A 36 19.92 4.33 6.81
C ASN A 36 21.08 4.54 7.79
N VAL A 37 21.69 5.72 7.74
CA VAL A 37 22.71 6.15 8.69
C VAL A 37 22.04 7.09 9.70
N TYR A 38 22.21 6.83 10.99
CA TYR A 38 21.71 7.68 12.06
C TYR A 38 22.89 8.26 12.83
N GLU A 39 23.00 9.59 12.83
CA GLU A 39 24.09 10.33 13.47
C GLU A 39 23.53 11.13 14.66
N TYR A 40 24.10 10.92 15.85
CA TYR A 40 23.66 11.58 17.09
C TYR A 40 24.75 12.52 17.61
N HIS A 41 24.44 13.81 17.71
CA HIS A 41 25.28 14.83 18.33
C HIS A 41 24.71 15.20 19.70
N ILE A 42 25.30 14.66 20.77
CA ILE A 42 24.83 14.87 22.16
C ILE A 42 25.76 15.86 22.86
N GLN A 43 25.22 16.98 23.34
CA GLN A 43 26.02 18.03 23.98
C GLN A 43 26.36 17.70 25.44
N ALA A 44 25.42 17.11 26.21
CA ALA A 44 25.67 16.72 27.60
C ALA A 44 24.86 15.48 28.01
N VAL A 45 25.47 14.61 28.81
CA VAL A 45 24.82 13.45 29.44
C VAL A 45 25.10 13.49 30.94
N ASN A 46 24.05 13.59 31.74
CA ASN A 46 24.10 13.65 33.20
C ASN A 46 23.43 12.41 33.79
N ILE A 47 24.21 11.61 34.52
CA ILE A 47 23.76 10.35 35.10
C ILE A 47 24.05 10.36 36.58
N ALA A 48 23.00 10.16 37.40
CA ALA A 48 23.14 10.25 38.85
C ALA A 48 23.59 8.93 39.49
N GLU A 49 22.98 7.79 39.14
CA GLU A 49 23.35 6.47 39.69
C GLU A 49 23.28 5.37 38.61
N VAL A 50 24.36 4.60 38.45
CA VAL A 50 24.45 3.50 37.46
C VAL A 50 24.88 2.21 38.14
N ARG A 51 24.01 1.20 38.09
CA ARG A 51 24.31 -0.18 38.48
C ARG A 51 24.12 -1.20 37.33
N GLY A 52 23.55 -0.75 36.20
CA GLY A 52 23.36 -1.54 34.98
C GLY A 52 24.19 -1.03 33.79
N THR A 53 23.74 -1.30 32.56
CA THR A 53 24.46 -0.93 31.32
C THR A 53 23.80 0.26 30.62
N LEU A 54 24.59 1.27 30.26
CA LEU A 54 24.18 2.38 29.39
C LEU A 54 24.70 2.12 27.97
N GLN A 55 23.79 2.08 26.99
CA GLN A 55 24.15 1.97 25.59
C GLN A 55 23.73 3.24 24.84
N LEU A 56 24.69 3.93 24.24
CA LEU A 56 24.46 5.07 23.36
C LEU A 56 24.53 4.58 21.91
N GLY A 57 23.38 4.28 21.32
CA GLY A 57 23.27 3.68 19.98
C GLY A 57 22.01 2.81 19.86
N HIS A 58 21.77 2.32 18.64
CA HIS A 58 20.48 1.76 18.22
C HIS A 58 19.93 0.60 19.06
N LEU A 59 18.69 0.79 19.54
CA LEU A 59 17.71 -0.26 19.80
C LEU A 59 16.58 -0.06 18.78
N ILE A 60 16.64 -0.78 17.66
CA ILE A 60 15.58 -0.81 16.65
C ILE A 60 14.71 -2.04 16.92
N GLU A 61 13.44 -1.84 17.23
CA GLU A 61 12.48 -2.95 17.39
C GLU A 61 11.85 -3.38 16.05
N LYS A 62 11.85 -2.49 15.04
CA LYS A 62 11.46 -2.74 13.65
C LYS A 62 12.28 -1.87 12.69
N GLU A 63 12.94 -2.48 11.70
CA GLU A 63 13.63 -1.75 10.63
C GLU A 63 12.63 -0.85 9.88
N LEU A 64 12.87 0.46 9.92
CA LEU A 64 12.18 1.42 9.08
C LEU A 64 12.87 1.39 7.71
N TYR A 65 12.13 1.00 6.66
CA TYR A 65 12.50 1.32 5.29
C TYR A 65 12.07 2.77 5.02
N ASP A 66 12.86 3.72 5.48
CA ASP A 66 12.72 5.13 5.07
C ASP A 66 13.54 5.36 3.79
N SER A 67 13.02 6.15 2.85
CA SER A 67 13.66 6.39 1.55
C SER A 67 14.69 7.53 1.57
N ASP A 68 14.83 8.20 2.71
CA ASP A 68 15.71 9.35 2.89
C ASP A 68 16.94 8.98 3.73
N GLY A 69 18.11 9.16 3.13
CA GLY A 69 19.41 8.92 3.75
C GLY A 69 19.76 9.86 4.91
N ILE A 70 20.74 9.41 5.71
CA ILE A 70 21.42 10.11 6.81
C ILE A 70 20.54 11.02 7.69
N HIS A 71 20.03 10.49 8.79
CA HIS A 71 19.31 11.26 9.81
C HIS A 71 20.27 11.79 10.89
N ARG A 72 20.27 13.10 11.13
CA ARG A 72 21.11 13.75 12.16
C ARG A 72 20.27 14.28 13.32
N PHE A 73 20.60 13.89 14.55
CA PHE A 73 19.94 14.36 15.77
C PHE A 73 20.88 15.21 16.61
N PHE A 74 20.44 16.41 17.01
CA PHE A 74 21.17 17.27 17.94
C PHE A 74 20.45 17.28 19.28
N ILE A 75 21.06 16.72 20.32
CA ILE A 75 20.47 16.56 21.64
C ILE A 75 21.23 17.43 22.64
N GLY A 76 20.54 18.39 23.26
CA GLY A 76 21.14 19.32 24.21
C GLY A 76 21.57 18.65 25.52
N GLU A 77 20.66 17.97 26.21
CA GLU A 77 20.99 17.35 27.50
C GLU A 77 20.17 16.08 27.75
N ILE A 78 20.84 15.02 28.20
CA ILE A 78 20.20 13.76 28.60
C ILE A 78 20.38 13.59 30.11
N LYS A 79 19.28 13.43 30.85
CA LYS A 79 19.29 13.21 32.31
C LYS A 79 18.78 11.82 32.66
N ILE A 80 19.66 10.97 33.18
CA ILE A 80 19.33 9.63 33.65
C ILE A 80 19.44 9.62 35.18
N ARG A 81 18.33 9.33 35.86
CA ARG A 81 18.25 9.38 37.33
C ARG A 81 18.80 8.13 38.00
N GLU A 82 18.48 6.94 37.49
CA GLU A 82 18.96 5.67 38.03
C GLU A 82 18.93 4.58 36.95
N ILE A 83 19.96 3.72 36.91
CA ILE A 83 19.96 2.47 36.13
C ILE A 83 20.14 1.30 37.10
N SER A 84 19.13 0.44 37.20
CA SER A 84 19.15 -0.75 38.07
C SER A 84 19.97 -1.90 37.47
N GLU A 85 20.29 -2.92 38.28
CA GLU A 85 21.29 -3.97 38.00
C GLU A 85 21.05 -4.79 36.72
N SER A 86 19.80 -4.97 36.28
CA SER A 86 19.44 -5.64 35.02
C SER A 86 18.98 -4.69 33.91
N GLY A 87 18.98 -3.39 34.19
CA GLY A 87 18.48 -2.36 33.28
C GLY A 87 19.48 -2.04 32.17
N THR A 88 19.00 -2.03 30.94
CA THR A 88 19.68 -1.38 29.81
C THR A 88 18.94 -0.09 29.49
N VAL A 89 19.64 1.04 29.49
CA VAL A 89 19.08 2.31 29.02
C VAL A 89 19.70 2.65 27.68
N GLY A 90 18.85 2.83 26.66
CA GLY A 90 19.24 3.22 25.31
C GLY A 90 18.43 4.40 24.80
N LEU A 91 18.95 5.04 23.75
CA LEU A 91 18.29 6.11 23.01
C LEU A 91 17.91 5.56 21.64
N GLY A 92 16.60 5.49 21.36
CA GLY A 92 16.06 5.03 20.09
C GLY A 92 15.00 6.00 19.57
N VAL A 93 14.73 5.94 18.27
CA VAL A 93 13.61 6.66 17.66
C VAL A 93 12.39 5.75 17.73
N SER A 94 11.33 6.21 18.39
CA SER A 94 10.01 5.58 18.33
C SER A 94 9.00 6.65 17.95
N GLU A 95 8.27 6.49 16.84
CA GLU A 95 7.10 7.33 16.61
C GLU A 95 6.05 7.02 17.68
N LYS A 96 5.83 7.97 18.59
CA LYS A 96 4.64 7.95 19.46
C LYS A 96 3.43 8.20 18.57
N GLY A 97 2.74 7.13 18.20
CA GLY A 97 1.37 7.19 17.72
C GLY A 97 0.50 7.86 18.77
N ASN A 98 0.31 9.17 18.65
CA ASN A 98 -0.62 9.90 19.50
C ASN A 98 -2.03 9.45 19.15
N LYS A 99 -2.55 8.42 19.84
CA LYS A 99 -4.00 8.27 20.04
C LYS A 99 -4.45 9.39 21.00
N LYS A 100 -4.45 10.63 20.52
CA LYS A 100 -5.21 11.70 21.18
C LYS A 100 -6.67 11.42 20.89
N GLU A 101 -7.43 11.08 21.92
CA GLU A 101 -8.88 11.12 21.83
C GLU A 101 -9.32 12.52 21.37
N LEU A 102 -10.08 12.56 20.28
CA LEU A 102 -10.56 13.82 19.70
C LEU A 102 -11.44 14.57 20.73
N PRO A 103 -11.29 15.90 20.86
CA PRO A 103 -12.26 16.74 21.57
C PRO A 103 -13.68 16.49 21.04
N LYS A 104 -14.70 16.50 21.91
CA LYS A 104 -16.10 16.18 21.52
C LYS A 104 -16.58 16.95 20.29
N GLU A 105 -16.28 18.25 20.20
CA GLU A 105 -16.68 19.10 19.06
C GLU A 105 -16.07 18.66 17.71
N ASN A 106 -14.89 18.03 17.73
CA ASN A 106 -14.30 17.46 16.52
C ASN A 106 -14.89 16.09 16.19
N ARG A 107 -15.40 15.33 17.18
CA ARG A 107 -16.07 14.04 16.92
C ARG A 107 -17.37 14.25 16.13
N ASP A 108 -18.20 15.21 16.53
CA ASP A 108 -19.47 15.50 15.85
C ASP A 108 -19.25 15.93 14.38
N LYS A 109 -18.16 16.66 14.11
CA LYS A 109 -17.78 17.07 12.74
C LYS A 109 -17.27 15.90 11.90
N VAL A 110 -16.48 14.99 12.48
CA VAL A 110 -16.02 13.77 11.79
C VAL A 110 -17.19 12.84 11.49
N GLU A 111 -18.10 12.66 12.44
CA GLU A 111 -19.28 11.82 12.26
C GLU A 111 -20.20 12.32 11.14
N LYS A 112 -20.36 13.64 11.03
CA LYS A 112 -21.07 14.23 9.90
C LYS A 112 -20.39 13.92 8.56
N ILE A 113 -19.07 14.08 8.48
CA ILE A 113 -18.31 13.73 7.26
C ILE A 113 -18.51 12.25 6.91
N TYR A 114 -18.51 11.37 7.90
CA TYR A 114 -18.75 9.93 7.68
C TYR A 114 -20.14 9.64 7.13
N GLN A 115 -21.18 10.28 7.67
CA GLN A 115 -22.54 10.17 7.16
C GLN A 115 -22.61 10.67 5.71
N ASP A 116 -22.00 11.81 5.42
CA ASP A 116 -22.01 12.39 4.07
C ASP A 116 -21.22 11.51 3.08
N VAL A 117 -20.10 10.91 3.48
CA VAL A 117 -19.33 9.94 2.69
C VAL A 117 -20.17 8.70 2.38
N ASN A 118 -20.84 8.13 3.38
CA ASN A 118 -21.69 6.95 3.20
C ASN A 118 -22.85 7.24 2.25
N LEU A 119 -23.44 8.45 2.34
CA LEU A 119 -24.48 8.90 1.42
C LEU A 119 -23.95 9.08 -0.01
N LEU A 120 -22.80 9.74 -0.17
CA LEU A 120 -22.18 9.98 -1.48
C LEU A 120 -21.81 8.67 -2.19
N LEU A 121 -21.21 7.74 -1.44
CA LEU A 121 -20.77 6.45 -1.97
C LEU A 121 -21.90 5.41 -1.98
N GLN A 122 -23.04 5.67 -1.32
CA GLN A 122 -24.12 4.71 -1.12
C GLN A 122 -23.60 3.39 -0.54
N VAL A 123 -22.91 3.49 0.60
CA VAL A 123 -22.36 2.33 1.34
C VAL A 123 -22.75 2.44 2.81
N ASP A 124 -22.90 1.29 3.47
CA ASP A 124 -23.36 1.23 4.86
C ASP A 124 -22.24 1.58 5.86
N GLU A 125 -20.98 1.32 5.48
CA GLU A 125 -19.81 1.51 6.33
C GLU A 125 -18.80 2.48 5.74
N VAL A 126 -18.19 3.27 6.62
CA VAL A 126 -17.16 4.24 6.24
C VAL A 126 -15.93 3.51 5.72
N PRO A 127 -15.45 3.81 4.49
CA PRO A 127 -14.24 3.19 3.97
C PRO A 127 -13.02 3.45 4.87
N SER A 128 -12.12 2.46 4.95
CA SER A 128 -10.93 2.54 5.80
C SER A 128 -10.02 3.72 5.48
N PHE A 129 -10.01 4.19 4.21
CA PHE A 129 -9.33 5.40 3.79
C PHE A 129 -9.76 6.63 4.60
N PHE A 130 -11.07 6.92 4.67
CA PHE A 130 -11.60 8.05 5.45
C PHE A 130 -11.38 7.85 6.95
N SER A 131 -11.51 6.62 7.42
CA SER A 131 -11.20 6.26 8.80
C SER A 131 -9.74 6.56 9.14
N LYS A 132 -8.80 6.29 8.22
CA LYS A 132 -7.38 6.62 8.38
C LYS A 132 -7.15 8.13 8.38
N LEU A 133 -7.79 8.88 7.47
CA LEU A 133 -7.67 10.34 7.43
C LEU A 133 -8.16 11.02 8.70
N SER A 134 -9.14 10.45 9.41
CA SER A 134 -9.64 11.01 10.68
C SER A 134 -8.57 11.13 11.79
N THR A 135 -7.45 10.41 11.67
CA THR A 135 -6.30 10.57 12.56
C THR A 135 -5.63 11.95 12.43
N GLN A 136 -5.83 12.62 11.29
CA GLN A 136 -5.44 14.00 11.03
C GLN A 136 -6.65 14.81 10.52
N HIS A 137 -7.42 15.36 11.46
CA HIS A 137 -8.71 16.00 11.20
C HIS A 137 -8.70 17.09 10.11
N GLU A 138 -7.67 17.93 10.07
CA GLU A 138 -7.58 18.98 9.06
C GLU A 138 -7.37 18.40 7.65
N VAL A 139 -6.67 17.26 7.52
CA VAL A 139 -6.55 16.54 6.24
C VAL A 139 -7.91 15.98 5.84
N LEU A 140 -8.64 15.32 6.75
CA LEU A 140 -9.97 14.79 6.45
C LEU A 140 -10.93 15.90 5.99
N LYS A 141 -10.92 17.06 6.65
CA LYS A 141 -11.73 18.21 6.26
C LYS A 141 -11.38 18.72 4.87
N SER A 142 -10.09 18.89 4.59
CA SER A 142 -9.63 19.42 3.30
C SER A 142 -9.98 18.46 2.16
N VAL A 143 -9.75 17.16 2.37
CA VAL A 143 -10.14 16.11 1.43
C VAL A 143 -11.66 16.11 1.23
N TRP A 144 -12.44 16.15 2.31
CA TRP A 144 -13.90 16.16 2.19
C TRP A 144 -14.43 17.42 1.49
N TYR A 145 -13.86 18.59 1.78
CA TYR A 145 -14.21 19.83 1.09
C TYR A 145 -13.95 19.73 -0.42
N SER A 146 -12.80 19.15 -0.80
CA SER A 146 -12.46 18.88 -2.20
C SER A 146 -13.45 17.90 -2.86
N ILE A 147 -13.82 16.81 -2.19
CA ILE A 147 -14.78 15.83 -2.71
C ILE A 147 -16.17 16.46 -2.88
N ASN A 148 -16.69 17.09 -1.82
CA ASN A 148 -18.05 17.63 -1.79
C ASN A 148 -18.25 18.83 -2.73
N THR A 149 -17.18 19.50 -3.15
CA THR A 149 -17.25 20.57 -4.16
C THR A 149 -17.28 20.04 -5.59
N ASN A 150 -16.81 18.81 -5.83
CA ASN A 150 -16.68 18.24 -7.17
C ASN A 150 -17.72 17.15 -7.48
N TRP A 151 -18.38 16.59 -6.47
CA TRP A 151 -19.43 15.59 -6.68
C TRP A 151 -20.69 15.85 -5.86
N GLU A 152 -21.83 15.66 -6.51
CA GLU A 152 -23.13 15.69 -5.86
C GLU A 152 -23.45 14.32 -5.23
N PRO A 153 -24.12 14.27 -4.06
CA PRO A 153 -24.50 13.02 -3.38
C PRO A 153 -25.35 12.03 -4.21
N SER A 154 -26.04 12.51 -5.25
CA SER A 154 -26.84 11.68 -6.17
C SER A 154 -26.10 11.25 -7.45
N SER A 155 -24.79 11.45 -7.50
CA SER A 155 -23.99 11.12 -8.68
C SER A 155 -23.93 9.61 -8.91
N ASN A 156 -24.48 9.16 -10.05
CA ASN A 156 -24.36 7.77 -10.49
C ASN A 156 -22.93 7.37 -10.89
N THR A 157 -21.99 8.31 -10.85
CA THR A 157 -20.60 8.11 -11.29
C THR A 157 -19.90 7.00 -10.50
N PHE A 158 -20.13 6.92 -9.19
CA PHE A 158 -19.52 5.88 -8.35
C PHE A 158 -20.04 4.49 -8.68
N THR A 159 -21.36 4.36 -8.90
CA THR A 159 -21.99 3.09 -9.31
C THR A 159 -21.51 2.66 -10.70
N VAL A 160 -21.48 3.57 -11.68
CA VAL A 160 -20.95 3.27 -13.02
C VAL A 160 -19.50 2.81 -12.96
N PHE A 161 -18.67 3.49 -12.16
CA PHE A 161 -17.28 3.09 -11.99
C PHE A 161 -17.14 1.70 -11.36
N TYR A 162 -17.92 1.40 -10.32
CA TYR A 162 -17.98 0.07 -9.72
C TYR A 162 -18.41 -1.00 -10.74
N GLU A 163 -19.43 -0.74 -11.56
CA GLU A 163 -19.87 -1.65 -12.62
C GLU A 163 -18.78 -1.87 -13.69
N ASP A 164 -18.00 -0.85 -14.02
CA ASP A 164 -16.86 -0.99 -14.93
C ASP A 164 -15.75 -1.86 -14.32
N VAL A 165 -15.47 -1.70 -13.02
CA VAL A 165 -14.52 -2.58 -12.29
C VAL A 165 -15.02 -4.02 -12.29
N LEU A 166 -16.30 -4.28 -12.02
CA LEU A 166 -16.88 -5.62 -12.08
C LEU A 166 -16.80 -6.24 -13.48
N ARG A 167 -17.09 -5.44 -14.51
CA ARG A 167 -16.99 -5.87 -15.91
C ARG A 167 -15.55 -6.24 -16.25
N LEU A 168 -14.60 -5.41 -15.85
CA LEU A 168 -13.17 -5.65 -16.03
C LEU A 168 -12.74 -6.94 -15.33
N LEU A 169 -13.15 -7.16 -14.08
CA LEU A 169 -12.88 -8.39 -13.35
C LEU A 169 -13.43 -9.61 -14.10
N HIS A 170 -14.68 -9.55 -14.55
CA HIS A 170 -15.30 -10.63 -15.29
C HIS A 170 -14.58 -10.94 -16.61
N ASP A 171 -14.25 -9.91 -17.38
CA ASP A 171 -13.62 -10.03 -18.70
C ASP A 171 -12.16 -10.46 -18.63
N THR A 172 -11.43 -10.07 -17.57
CA THR A 172 -10.00 -10.35 -17.44
C THR A 172 -9.72 -11.61 -16.64
N VAL A 173 -10.37 -11.78 -15.48
CA VAL A 173 -10.10 -12.85 -14.53
C VAL A 173 -10.85 -14.13 -14.91
N ASN A 174 -12.04 -14.02 -15.50
CA ASN A 174 -12.85 -15.09 -16.09
C ASN A 174 -12.68 -16.47 -15.42
N ILE A 175 -13.15 -16.57 -14.17
CA ILE A 175 -13.11 -17.83 -13.41
C ILE A 175 -14.36 -18.63 -13.78
N GLU A 176 -14.16 -19.86 -14.28
CA GLU A 176 -15.26 -20.78 -14.50
C GLU A 176 -15.92 -21.13 -13.15
N LYS A 177 -17.22 -20.89 -13.02
CA LYS A 177 -17.96 -21.28 -11.81
C LYS A 177 -17.92 -22.80 -11.67
N ASN A 178 -17.26 -23.28 -10.62
CA ASN A 178 -17.40 -24.68 -10.25
C ASN A 178 -18.82 -24.88 -9.73
N GLY A 179 -19.57 -25.82 -10.33
CA GLY A 179 -20.94 -26.17 -9.91
C GLY A 179 -21.03 -26.86 -8.55
N SER A 180 -20.04 -26.67 -7.67
CA SER A 180 -20.01 -27.15 -6.29
C SER A 180 -20.97 -26.35 -5.41
N LYS A 181 -21.30 -26.93 -4.25
CA LYS A 181 -22.02 -26.20 -3.20
C LYS A 181 -21.16 -25.01 -2.73
N PRO A 182 -21.78 -23.87 -2.37
CA PRO A 182 -21.07 -22.74 -1.77
C PRO A 182 -20.32 -23.22 -0.53
N ILE A 183 -19.05 -22.81 -0.44
CA ILE A 183 -18.14 -23.18 0.65
C ILE A 183 -18.28 -22.21 1.82
N LEU A 184 -18.40 -20.91 1.52
CA LEU A 184 -18.54 -19.87 2.53
C LEU A 184 -20.00 -19.72 2.96
N GLU A 185 -20.21 -19.14 4.13
CA GLU A 185 -21.51 -18.72 4.58
C GLU A 185 -22.09 -17.63 3.67
N ALA A 186 -23.43 -17.61 3.54
CA ALA A 186 -24.11 -16.66 2.66
C ALA A 186 -23.79 -15.20 3.02
N ASP A 187 -23.66 -14.92 4.32
CA ASP A 187 -23.36 -13.58 4.85
C ASP A 187 -21.95 -13.13 4.41
N THR A 188 -21.00 -14.05 4.30
CA THR A 188 -19.64 -13.77 3.84
C THR A 188 -19.60 -13.42 2.36
N TYR A 189 -20.40 -14.07 1.51
CA TYR A 189 -20.53 -13.65 0.11
C TYR A 189 -21.13 -12.24 -0.02
N VAL A 190 -22.09 -11.89 0.85
CA VAL A 190 -22.66 -10.54 0.90
C VAL A 190 -21.60 -9.53 1.38
N GLU A 191 -20.82 -9.87 2.41
CA GLU A 191 -19.72 -9.04 2.91
C GLU A 191 -18.66 -8.82 1.83
N ILE A 192 -18.24 -9.87 1.13
CA ILE A 192 -17.30 -9.80 0.00
C ILE A 192 -17.81 -8.84 -1.07
N ALA A 193 -19.06 -8.99 -1.51
CA ALA A 193 -19.65 -8.10 -2.52
C ALA A 193 -19.68 -6.64 -2.04
N THR A 194 -20.05 -6.43 -0.77
CA THR A 194 -20.11 -5.11 -0.12
C THR A 194 -18.72 -4.48 -0.03
N ASN A 195 -17.70 -5.27 0.31
CA ASN A 195 -16.32 -4.83 0.41
C ASN A 195 -15.76 -4.43 -0.96
N ILE A 196 -16.00 -5.22 -2.00
CA ILE A 196 -15.60 -4.89 -3.37
C ILE A 196 -16.24 -3.57 -3.81
N GLU A 197 -17.55 -3.41 -3.61
CA GLU A 197 -18.26 -2.16 -3.94
C GLU A 197 -17.67 -0.97 -3.20
N LYS A 198 -17.52 -1.07 -1.88
CA LYS A 198 -16.95 -0.04 -1.00
C LYS A 198 -15.54 0.35 -1.45
N GLN A 199 -14.68 -0.62 -1.73
CA GLN A 199 -13.31 -0.39 -2.18
C GLN A 199 -13.25 0.23 -3.57
N ALA A 200 -14.05 -0.26 -4.53
CA ALA A 200 -14.10 0.27 -5.90
C ALA A 200 -14.58 1.72 -5.94
N LYS A 201 -15.67 2.04 -5.24
CA LYS A 201 -16.17 3.41 -5.16
C LYS A 201 -15.17 4.36 -4.48
N THR A 202 -14.48 3.88 -3.44
CA THR A 202 -13.43 4.67 -2.78
C THR A 202 -12.20 4.85 -3.66
N LEU A 203 -11.85 3.86 -4.48
CA LEU A 203 -10.76 3.97 -5.45
C LEU A 203 -10.98 5.11 -6.43
N LEU A 204 -12.22 5.38 -6.87
CA LEU A 204 -12.49 6.52 -7.74
C LEU A 204 -12.10 7.85 -7.07
N ILE A 205 -12.45 8.02 -5.79
CA ILE A 205 -12.06 9.20 -5.00
C ILE A 205 -10.53 9.29 -4.90
N ILE A 206 -9.87 8.19 -4.54
CA ILE A 206 -8.41 8.16 -4.41
C ILE A 206 -7.73 8.51 -5.73
N THR A 207 -8.23 7.97 -6.84
CA THR A 207 -7.71 8.21 -8.19
C THR A 207 -7.84 9.67 -8.57
N TYR A 208 -9.01 10.27 -8.32
CA TYR A 208 -9.24 11.69 -8.53
C TYR A 208 -8.33 12.57 -7.67
N LEU A 209 -8.17 12.27 -6.38
CA LEU A 209 -7.33 13.06 -5.49
C LEU A 209 -5.84 12.95 -5.89
N LEU A 210 -5.38 11.75 -6.27
CA LEU A 210 -4.03 11.55 -6.78
C LEU A 210 -3.80 12.39 -8.03
N GLU A 211 -4.70 12.36 -9.00
CA GLU A 211 -4.53 13.14 -10.22
C GLU A 211 -4.68 14.66 -9.99
N SER A 212 -5.56 15.06 -9.07
CA SER A 212 -5.79 16.48 -8.74
C SER A 212 -4.58 17.10 -8.03
N TYR A 213 -3.93 16.36 -7.13
CA TYR A 213 -2.78 16.86 -6.37
C TYR A 213 -1.42 16.54 -7.01
N LEU A 214 -1.35 15.50 -7.83
CA LEU A 214 -0.17 15.06 -8.57
C LEU A 214 -0.53 14.79 -10.04
N PRO A 215 -0.76 15.83 -10.87
CA PRO A 215 -1.14 15.65 -12.27
C PRO A 215 -0.15 14.79 -13.05
N GLY A 216 -0.66 13.85 -13.84
CA GLY A 216 0.11 12.84 -14.57
C GLY A 216 0.47 11.62 -13.73
N TYR A 217 -0.03 11.49 -12.49
CA TYR A 217 0.29 10.35 -11.63
C TYR A 217 -0.11 9.01 -12.27
N MET A 218 -1.32 8.94 -12.83
CA MET A 218 -1.84 7.71 -13.43
C MET A 218 -1.06 7.27 -14.66
N ASP A 219 -0.55 8.22 -15.44
CA ASP A 219 0.24 7.95 -16.65
C ASP A 219 1.68 7.55 -16.33
N GLN A 220 2.33 8.21 -15.35
CA GLN A 220 3.78 8.14 -15.18
C GLN A 220 4.24 7.18 -14.07
N TYR A 221 3.52 7.11 -12.95
CA TYR A 221 4.06 6.50 -11.72
C TYR A 221 3.29 5.25 -11.29
N HIS A 222 2.02 5.13 -11.66
CA HIS A 222 1.12 4.04 -11.26
C HIS A 222 1.73 2.62 -11.39
N GLN A 223 2.23 2.25 -12.58
CA GLN A 223 2.70 0.88 -12.81
C GLN A 223 3.92 0.50 -11.97
N SER A 224 4.76 1.48 -11.61
CA SER A 224 5.92 1.24 -10.77
C SER A 224 5.56 0.91 -9.32
N ILE A 225 4.33 1.26 -8.92
CA ILE A 225 3.82 1.16 -7.55
C ILE A 225 3.11 -0.18 -7.35
N ILE A 226 2.32 -0.64 -8.34
CA ILE A 226 1.68 -1.95 -8.27
C ILE A 226 2.71 -3.04 -8.53
N LYS A 227 3.36 -3.45 -7.45
CA LYS A 227 4.29 -4.57 -7.44
C LYS A 227 3.53 -5.84 -7.09
N ILE A 228 3.75 -6.88 -7.89
CA ILE A 228 3.47 -8.26 -7.54
C ILE A 228 4.76 -9.07 -7.69
N SER A 229 4.92 -10.10 -6.86
CA SER A 229 6.09 -10.99 -6.86
C SER A 229 5.67 -12.44 -7.17
N PRO A 230 5.37 -12.80 -8.44
CA PRO A 230 4.84 -14.12 -8.81
C PRO A 230 5.65 -15.31 -8.28
N GLY A 231 6.98 -15.15 -8.22
CA GLY A 231 7.88 -16.19 -7.71
C GLY A 231 7.63 -16.61 -6.26
N LYS A 232 6.90 -15.82 -5.48
CA LYS A 232 6.56 -16.11 -4.08
C LYS A 232 5.47 -17.17 -3.91
N LEU A 233 4.69 -17.46 -4.97
CA LEU A 233 3.73 -18.58 -4.98
C LEU A 233 4.36 -19.95 -5.28
N SER A 234 5.67 -19.99 -5.53
CA SER A 234 6.37 -21.22 -5.89
C SER A 234 7.12 -21.82 -4.69
N PHE A 235 6.68 -23.01 -4.24
CA PHE A 235 7.39 -23.80 -3.25
C PHE A 235 8.42 -24.75 -3.92
N PRO A 236 9.67 -24.85 -3.40
CA PRO A 236 10.66 -25.77 -3.92
C PRO A 236 10.17 -27.23 -3.86
N HIS A 237 10.41 -27.98 -4.94
CA HIS A 237 9.84 -29.33 -5.21
C HIS A 237 10.31 -30.46 -4.27
N HIS A 238 10.91 -30.18 -3.10
CA HIS A 238 11.53 -31.20 -2.23
C HIS A 238 10.70 -31.67 -1.04
N HIS A 239 9.52 -31.10 -0.82
CA HIS A 239 8.49 -31.69 0.04
C HIS A 239 7.20 -31.73 -0.77
N ALA A 240 6.39 -32.78 -0.60
CA ALA A 240 5.22 -32.97 -1.44
C ALA A 240 4.34 -31.71 -1.36
N ARG A 241 3.81 -31.22 -2.48
CA ARG A 241 2.94 -30.02 -2.55
C ARG A 241 1.75 -30.05 -1.57
N LYS A 242 1.44 -31.22 -1.00
CA LYS A 242 0.44 -31.44 0.06
C LYS A 242 0.87 -31.00 1.47
N ASP A 243 2.13 -30.63 1.69
CA ASP A 243 2.70 -30.43 3.03
C ASP A 243 2.87 -28.96 3.44
N ALA A 244 2.66 -27.98 2.55
CA ALA A 244 2.77 -26.57 2.91
C ALA A 244 1.70 -26.20 3.95
N SER A 245 2.05 -25.59 5.08
CA SER A 245 1.06 -25.22 6.10
C SER A 245 0.14 -24.08 5.61
N ILE A 246 -1.05 -23.95 6.19
CA ILE A 246 -1.98 -22.86 5.85
C ILE A 246 -1.33 -21.49 6.04
N GLN A 247 -0.55 -21.32 7.10
CA GLN A 247 0.22 -20.10 7.34
C GLN A 247 1.31 -19.84 6.27
N GLN A 248 1.94 -20.88 5.72
CA GLN A 248 2.88 -20.73 4.61
C GLN A 248 2.18 -20.28 3.33
N LEU A 249 0.97 -20.80 3.06
CA LEU A 249 0.16 -20.36 1.92
C LEU A 249 -0.29 -18.92 2.11
N GLU A 250 -0.80 -18.55 3.28
CA GLU A 250 -1.20 -17.19 3.63
C GLU A 250 -0.06 -16.19 3.44
N ASN A 251 1.13 -16.51 3.98
CA ASN A 251 2.33 -15.68 3.80
C ASN A 251 2.75 -15.60 2.33
N ALA A 252 2.62 -16.68 1.55
CA ALA A 252 2.92 -16.64 0.12
C ALA A 252 1.96 -15.70 -0.63
N ILE A 253 0.67 -15.67 -0.29
CA ILE A 253 -0.28 -14.71 -0.86
C ILE A 253 0.15 -13.28 -0.49
N LYS A 254 0.38 -13.02 0.81
CA LYS A 254 0.82 -11.71 1.30
C LYS A 254 2.10 -11.23 0.62
N ASP A 255 3.11 -12.08 0.51
CA ASP A 255 4.38 -11.77 -0.14
C ASP A 255 4.21 -11.52 -1.64
N THR A 256 3.31 -12.26 -2.31
CA THR A 256 3.05 -12.10 -3.74
C THR A 256 2.41 -10.75 -4.04
N PHE A 257 1.47 -10.31 -3.20
CA PHE A 257 0.77 -9.03 -3.36
C PHE A 257 1.38 -7.90 -2.53
N HIS A 258 2.47 -8.13 -1.79
CA HIS A 258 3.06 -7.17 -0.85
C HIS A 258 2.04 -6.59 0.15
N LEU A 259 1.19 -7.45 0.72
CA LEU A 259 0.16 -7.08 1.69
C LEU A 259 0.63 -7.33 3.11
N GLU A 260 0.35 -6.38 4.02
CA GLU A 260 0.56 -6.58 5.47
C GLU A 260 -0.41 -7.66 6.01
N GLN A 261 -1.64 -7.67 5.50
CA GLN A 261 -2.75 -8.55 5.91
C GLN A 261 -3.62 -8.90 4.71
N LEU A 262 -4.24 -10.08 4.73
CA LEU A 262 -5.28 -10.44 3.76
C LEU A 262 -6.61 -9.78 4.14
N PRO A 263 -7.58 -9.65 3.22
CA PRO A 263 -8.93 -9.25 3.56
C PRO A 263 -9.50 -10.14 4.68
N SER A 264 -10.27 -9.57 5.62
CA SER A 264 -10.88 -10.33 6.73
C SER A 264 -11.77 -11.48 6.27
N THR A 265 -12.34 -11.36 5.07
CA THR A 265 -13.13 -12.41 4.39
C THR A 265 -12.33 -13.69 4.12
N PHE A 266 -10.99 -13.64 4.19
CA PHE A 266 -10.14 -14.84 4.14
C PHE A 266 -10.14 -15.65 5.44
N ASP A 267 -10.48 -15.05 6.59
CA ASP A 267 -10.42 -15.74 7.88
C ASP A 267 -11.29 -17.00 7.87
N GLU A 268 -12.50 -16.92 7.31
CA GLU A 268 -13.39 -18.07 7.17
C GLU A 268 -12.85 -19.12 6.18
N LEU A 269 -12.33 -18.68 5.02
CA LEU A 269 -11.72 -19.63 4.07
C LEU A 269 -10.53 -20.37 4.70
N ILE A 270 -9.76 -19.70 5.57
CA ILE A 270 -8.63 -20.27 6.30
C ILE A 270 -9.09 -21.36 7.29
N GLU A 271 -10.30 -21.24 7.85
CA GLU A 271 -10.93 -22.29 8.67
C GLU A 271 -11.32 -23.54 7.86
N HIS A 272 -11.27 -23.46 6.53
CA HIS A 272 -11.47 -24.53 5.56
C HIS A 272 -10.17 -24.87 4.79
N PRO A 273 -9.21 -25.60 5.40
CA PRO A 273 -7.87 -25.82 4.84
C PRO A 273 -7.80 -26.43 3.44
N ASN A 274 -8.74 -27.30 3.08
CA ASN A 274 -8.72 -27.95 1.76
C ASN A 274 -9.17 -26.99 0.68
N GLU A 275 -10.15 -26.16 1.00
CA GLU A 275 -10.75 -25.13 0.16
C GLU A 275 -9.78 -23.97 -0.01
N PHE A 276 -9.07 -23.56 1.05
CA PHE A 276 -7.99 -22.59 0.95
C PHE A 276 -6.82 -23.08 0.08
N ARG A 277 -6.45 -24.36 0.20
CA ARG A 277 -5.46 -24.99 -0.70
C ARG A 277 -5.96 -25.01 -2.14
N PHE A 278 -7.23 -25.35 -2.34
CA PHE A 278 -7.84 -25.35 -3.66
C PHE A 278 -7.78 -23.95 -4.30
N PHE A 279 -8.21 -22.93 -3.56
CA PHE A 279 -8.09 -21.54 -3.97
C PHE A 279 -6.65 -21.18 -4.34
N PHE A 280 -5.70 -21.50 -3.46
CA PHE A 280 -4.30 -21.16 -3.66
C PHE A 280 -3.74 -21.82 -4.94
N ASP A 281 -3.86 -23.14 -5.07
CA ASP A 281 -3.21 -23.92 -6.13
C ASP A 281 -3.90 -23.77 -7.49
N TYR A 282 -5.23 -23.72 -7.52
CA TYR A 282 -6.00 -23.81 -8.77
C TYR A 282 -6.55 -22.48 -9.24
N MET A 283 -6.85 -21.54 -8.33
CA MET A 283 -7.37 -20.24 -8.71
C MET A 283 -6.25 -19.20 -8.73
N LEU A 284 -5.66 -18.91 -7.57
CA LEU A 284 -4.70 -17.82 -7.42
C LEU A 284 -3.43 -18.06 -8.22
N LYS A 285 -2.79 -19.20 -8.01
CA LYS A 285 -1.54 -19.51 -8.69
C LYS A 285 -1.72 -19.56 -10.21
N THR A 286 -2.81 -20.15 -10.70
CA THR A 286 -3.12 -20.20 -12.13
C THR A 286 -3.21 -18.79 -12.74
N LEU A 287 -3.92 -17.86 -12.07
CA LEU A 287 -4.08 -16.47 -12.55
C LEU A 287 -2.78 -15.65 -12.49
N VAL A 288 -1.90 -15.95 -11.54
CA VAL A 288 -0.61 -15.28 -11.44
C VAL A 288 0.37 -15.84 -12.48
N ASP A 289 0.44 -17.17 -12.62
CA ASP A 289 1.36 -17.85 -13.53
C ASP A 289 1.03 -17.58 -15.01
N ASN A 290 -0.26 -17.43 -15.35
CA ASN A 290 -0.69 -17.10 -16.72
C ASN A 290 -0.66 -15.59 -17.04
N GLY A 291 -0.26 -14.75 -16.08
CA GLY A 291 -0.16 -13.30 -16.24
C GLY A 291 -1.50 -12.54 -16.22
N THR A 292 -2.63 -13.21 -15.94
CA THR A 292 -3.94 -12.56 -15.85
C THR A 292 -3.98 -11.50 -14.75
N THR A 293 -3.33 -11.74 -13.61
CA THR A 293 -3.22 -10.74 -12.53
C THR A 293 -2.55 -9.45 -13.01
N THR A 294 -1.45 -9.55 -13.77
CA THR A 294 -0.79 -8.38 -14.36
C THR A 294 -1.69 -7.67 -15.36
N LYS A 295 -2.41 -8.43 -16.19
CA LYS A 295 -3.35 -7.88 -17.18
C LYS A 295 -4.50 -7.14 -16.51
N TYR A 296 -5.03 -7.65 -15.39
CA TYR A 296 -6.02 -6.98 -14.58
C TYR A 296 -5.52 -5.59 -14.11
N PHE A 297 -4.35 -5.50 -13.49
CA PHE A 297 -3.80 -4.22 -13.03
C PHE A 297 -3.53 -3.25 -14.18
N PHE A 298 -3.06 -3.73 -15.33
CA PHE A 298 -2.89 -2.91 -16.53
C PHE A 298 -4.23 -2.36 -17.05
N SER A 299 -5.28 -3.18 -17.09
CA SER A 299 -6.62 -2.73 -17.47
C SER A 299 -7.20 -1.72 -16.47
N MET A 300 -6.95 -1.92 -15.17
CA MET A 300 -7.38 -0.98 -14.13
C MET A 300 -6.71 0.39 -14.34
N GLN A 301 -5.43 0.42 -14.71
CA GLN A 301 -4.75 1.67 -15.06
C GLN A 301 -5.44 2.42 -16.19
N HIS A 302 -5.79 1.74 -17.29
CA HIS A 302 -6.52 2.37 -18.39
C HIS A 302 -7.86 2.94 -17.92
N LEU A 303 -8.59 2.20 -17.09
CA LEU A 303 -9.83 2.67 -16.50
C LEU A 303 -9.61 3.94 -15.66
N TYR A 304 -8.53 4.03 -14.89
CA TYR A 304 -8.19 5.24 -14.12
C TYR A 304 -7.91 6.44 -15.01
N ILE A 305 -7.01 6.28 -16.00
CA ILE A 305 -6.63 7.34 -16.94
C ILE A 305 -7.87 7.89 -17.67
N ASP A 306 -8.75 7.00 -18.14
CA ASP A 306 -9.98 7.39 -18.83
C ASP A 306 -10.94 8.18 -17.93
N ARG A 307 -10.93 7.92 -16.62
CA ARG A 307 -11.80 8.58 -15.63
C ARG A 307 -11.23 9.89 -15.11
N THR A 308 -9.93 10.11 -15.22
CA THR A 308 -9.27 11.31 -14.72
C THR A 308 -8.84 12.30 -15.80
N LYS A 309 -8.91 11.93 -17.09
CA LYS A 309 -8.50 12.78 -18.22
C LYS A 309 -9.12 14.19 -18.26
N ASP A 310 -10.33 14.35 -17.71
CA ASP A 310 -11.10 15.60 -17.75
C ASP A 310 -10.98 16.42 -16.45
N ILE A 311 -10.11 16.00 -15.51
CA ILE A 311 -9.86 16.77 -14.28
C ILE A 311 -9.12 18.05 -14.64
N LEU A 312 -9.79 19.19 -14.49
CA LEU A 312 -9.21 20.50 -14.69
C LEU A 312 -8.26 20.82 -13.53
N VAL A 313 -6.96 20.84 -13.83
CA VAL A 313 -5.85 21.06 -12.87
C VAL A 313 -5.88 22.44 -12.20
N ASP A 314 -6.62 23.40 -12.76
CA ASP A 314 -6.39 24.83 -12.52
C ASP A 314 -6.86 25.40 -11.16
N ASN A 315 -7.49 24.64 -10.25
CA ASN A 315 -8.15 25.26 -9.08
C ASN A 315 -7.94 24.63 -7.68
N MET A 316 -7.11 23.60 -7.51
CA MET A 316 -6.83 23.10 -6.15
C MET A 316 -5.55 23.70 -5.57
N GLU A 317 -5.67 24.88 -4.94
CA GLU A 317 -4.64 25.32 -4.01
C GLU A 317 -4.56 24.34 -2.83
N ILE A 318 -3.39 23.70 -2.68
CA ILE A 318 -3.12 22.82 -1.55
C ILE A 318 -2.92 23.67 -0.29
N GLN A 319 -4.00 24.02 0.39
CA GLN A 319 -3.97 24.71 1.68
C GLN A 319 -3.71 23.72 2.83
N MET A 320 -2.63 22.94 2.73
CA MET A 320 -2.20 21.97 3.75
C MET A 320 -0.73 22.16 4.08
N SER A 321 -0.34 21.87 5.33
CA SER A 321 1.08 21.89 5.71
C SER A 321 1.85 20.77 4.99
N ALA A 322 3.18 20.89 4.88
CA ALA A 322 4.00 19.83 4.25
C ALA A 322 3.82 18.46 4.93
N THR A 323 3.66 18.44 6.26
CA THR A 323 3.39 17.22 7.02
C THR A 323 2.05 16.60 6.67
N ASP A 324 1.01 17.43 6.54
CA ASP A 324 -0.34 17.00 6.16
C ASP A 324 -0.38 16.48 4.72
N GLN A 325 0.35 17.12 3.81
CA GLN A 325 0.51 16.68 2.42
C GLN A 325 1.23 15.32 2.35
N ALA A 326 2.34 15.16 3.06
CA ALA A 326 3.07 13.89 3.11
C ALA A 326 2.19 12.75 3.67
N PHE A 327 1.42 13.03 4.71
CA PHE A 327 0.45 12.09 5.26
C PHE A 327 -0.65 11.74 4.25
N LEU A 328 -1.21 12.72 3.56
CA LEU A 328 -2.24 12.49 2.54
C LEU A 328 -1.71 11.64 1.39
N PHE A 329 -0.56 12.00 0.81
CA PHE A 329 0.00 11.31 -0.35
C PHE A 329 0.41 9.87 -0.01
N SER A 330 1.08 9.65 1.12
CA SER A 330 1.40 8.28 1.57
C SER A 330 0.12 7.46 1.83
N THR A 331 -0.93 8.07 2.38
CA THR A 331 -2.22 7.39 2.61
C THR A 331 -2.95 7.07 1.31
N LEU A 332 -2.95 7.98 0.34
CA LEU A 332 -3.53 7.79 -0.99
C LEU A 332 -2.83 6.64 -1.70
N ILE A 333 -1.50 6.69 -1.83
CA ILE A 333 -0.71 5.65 -2.51
C ILE A 333 -0.91 4.28 -1.84
N LYS A 334 -0.88 4.23 -0.49
CA LYS A 334 -1.12 2.99 0.26
C LYS A 334 -2.50 2.40 -0.02
N HIS A 335 -3.57 3.18 0.09
CA HIS A 335 -4.93 2.66 -0.12
C HIS A 335 -5.22 2.36 -1.59
N PHE A 336 -4.61 3.12 -2.49
CA PHE A 336 -4.71 2.89 -3.92
C PHE A 336 -4.17 1.52 -4.33
N ASP A 337 -2.96 1.17 -3.86
CA ASP A 337 -2.36 -0.16 -4.11
C ASP A 337 -3.12 -1.27 -3.36
N TYR A 338 -3.46 -1.02 -2.09
CA TYR A 338 -4.14 -1.99 -1.23
C TYR A 338 -5.53 -2.40 -1.76
N TYR A 339 -6.39 -1.44 -2.11
CA TYR A 339 -7.76 -1.75 -2.55
C TYR A 339 -7.80 -2.51 -3.88
N GLN A 340 -6.91 -2.21 -4.83
CA GLN A 340 -6.91 -2.93 -6.10
C GLN A 340 -6.59 -4.42 -5.93
N LYS A 341 -5.65 -4.72 -5.03
CA LYS A 341 -5.24 -6.09 -4.70
C LYS A 341 -6.33 -6.82 -3.94
N ASN A 342 -6.96 -6.16 -2.97
CA ASN A 342 -8.05 -6.74 -2.21
C ASN A 342 -9.29 -7.00 -3.06
N ILE A 343 -9.68 -6.08 -3.93
CA ILE A 343 -10.78 -6.27 -4.89
C ILE A 343 -10.56 -7.55 -5.72
N LEU A 344 -9.34 -7.75 -6.24
CA LEU A 344 -9.03 -8.96 -7.00
C LEU A 344 -9.17 -10.22 -6.14
N LEU A 345 -8.56 -10.23 -4.95
CA LEU A 345 -8.58 -11.39 -4.06
C LEU A 345 -10.01 -11.72 -3.60
N GLU A 346 -10.79 -10.74 -3.18
CA GLU A 346 -12.18 -10.88 -2.77
C GLU A 346 -13.08 -11.30 -3.94
N TYR A 347 -12.86 -10.76 -5.14
CA TYR A 347 -13.59 -11.19 -6.33
C TYR A 347 -13.38 -12.68 -6.63
N MET A 348 -12.16 -13.17 -6.44
CA MET A 348 -11.88 -14.60 -6.61
C MET A 348 -12.63 -15.47 -5.61
N LEU A 349 -12.82 -15.01 -4.36
CA LEU A 349 -13.59 -15.72 -3.34
C LEU A 349 -15.07 -15.89 -3.71
N LEU A 350 -15.64 -14.98 -4.50
CA LEU A 350 -17.02 -15.11 -5.00
C LEU A 350 -17.24 -16.34 -5.91
N HIS A 351 -16.17 -16.98 -6.37
CA HIS A 351 -16.22 -18.14 -7.28
C HIS A 351 -15.76 -19.45 -6.63
N ILE A 352 -15.48 -19.43 -5.32
CA ILE A 352 -15.21 -20.63 -4.52
C ILE A 352 -16.50 -21.35 -4.18
#